data_AF-A0A537ZZ66-F1
#
_entry.id   AF-A0A537ZZ66-F1
#
_cell.length_a   1.000
_cell.length_b   1.000
_cell.length_c   1.000
_cell.angle_alpha   90.00
_cell.angle_beta   90.00
_cell.angle_gamma   90.00
#
_symmetry.space_group_name_H-M   'P 1'
#
loop_
_entity.id
_entity.type
_entity.pdbx_description
1 polymer ?
#
loop_
_entity_poly.entity_id
_entity_poly.type
_entity_poly.pdbx_seq_one_letter_code
_entity_poly.pdbx_strand_id
1 'polypeptide(L)' 'SPRQVGRRRAERLADPPRVRPVSPAPERALLVDDVITTGATLAACAEALREAGASSVAAVTLAASQPSRRGLGESPLAA' A
#
# COMPACT_ATOMS: atom_id res chain seq x y z
N SER A 1 13.88 13.82 -2.49
CA SER A 1 12.64 13.18 -2.01
C SER A 1 12.31 13.78 -0.65
N PRO A 2 11.17 14.48 -0.45
CA PRO A 2 10.87 15.03 0.86
C PRO A 2 10.71 13.85 1.83
N ARG A 3 11.45 13.89 2.94
CA ARG A 3 11.44 12.83 3.96
C ARG A 3 9.99 12.64 4.41
N GLN A 4 9.47 11.42 4.30
CA GLN A 4 8.12 11.05 4.78
C GLN A 4 8.02 11.01 6.33
N VAL A 5 9.03 11.53 7.04
CA VAL A 5 9.07 11.58 8.50
C VAL A 5 8.07 12.66 8.95
N GLY A 6 6.94 12.24 9.53
CA GLY A 6 5.96 13.14 10.16
C GLY A 6 4.53 13.04 9.66
N ARG A 7 4.27 12.49 8.46
CA ARG A 7 2.88 12.30 8.00
C ARG A 7 2.19 11.17 8.73
N ARG A 8 0.94 11.36 9.15
CA ARG A 8 0.13 10.31 9.79
C ARG A 8 -0.34 9.28 8.77
N ARG A 9 -0.73 8.08 9.23
CA ARG A 9 -1.24 6.98 8.38
C ARG A 9 -2.38 7.45 7.45
N ALA A 10 -3.34 8.19 8.01
CA ALA A 10 -4.49 8.71 7.26
C ALA A 10 -4.08 9.69 6.14
N GLU A 11 -3.13 10.59 6.42
CA GLU A 11 -2.61 11.55 5.43
C GLU A 11 -1.89 10.84 4.27
N ARG A 12 -1.21 9.72 4.55
CA ARG A 12 -0.58 8.89 3.50
C ARG A 12 -1.58 8.11 2.66
N LEU A 13 -2.78 7.86 3.18
CA LEU A 13 -3.84 7.17 2.45
C LEU A 13 -4.62 8.15 1.56
N ALA A 14 -4.80 9.40 2.02
CA ALA A 14 -5.52 10.44 1.31
C ALA A 14 -4.79 10.98 0.06
N ASP A 15 -3.47 10.81 0.00
CA ASP A 15 -2.62 11.27 -1.11
C ASP A 15 -1.66 10.13 -1.53
N PRO A 16 -2.16 9.09 -2.22
CA PRO A 16 -1.31 8.01 -2.71
C PRO A 16 -0.37 8.54 -3.80
N PRO A 17 0.83 7.95 -3.95
CA PRO A 17 1.75 8.35 -5.00
C PRO A 17 1.16 8.06 -6.39
N ARG A 18 1.39 8.99 -7.33
CA ARG A 18 1.08 8.74 -8.75
C ARG A 18 2.23 7.95 -9.37
N VAL A 19 1.92 6.77 -9.87
CA VAL A 19 2.89 5.86 -10.50
C VAL A 19 2.52 5.66 -11.95
N ARG A 20 3.51 5.66 -12.84
CA ARG A 20 3.34 5.31 -14.26
C ARG A 20 4.48 4.42 -14.72
N PRO A 21 4.23 3.40 -15.55
CA PRO A 21 5.29 2.61 -16.15
C PRO A 21 6.07 3.45 -17.17
N VAL A 22 7.37 3.21 -17.26
CA VAL A 22 8.27 3.85 -18.25
C VAL A 22 8.69 2.90 -19.36
N SER A 23 8.27 1.65 -19.28
CA SER A 23 8.47 0.57 -20.24
C SER A 23 7.22 -0.33 -20.23
N PRO A 24 7.05 -1.21 -21.23
CA PRO A 24 6.02 -2.25 -21.17
C PRO A 24 6.09 -3.03 -19.87
N ALA A 25 4.93 -3.36 -19.29
CA ALA A 25 4.88 -4.19 -18.09
C ALA A 25 5.19 -5.65 -18.43
N PRO A 26 5.88 -6.39 -17.54
CA PRO A 26 6.02 -7.83 -17.69
C PRO A 26 4.66 -8.52 -17.51
N GLU A 27 4.51 -9.73 -18.06
CA GLU A 27 3.29 -10.53 -17.87
C GLU A 27 3.01 -10.82 -16.38
N ARG A 28 4.07 -11.03 -15.58
CA ARG A 28 4.00 -11.29 -14.14
C ARG A 28 5.01 -10.43 -13.40
N ALA A 29 4.58 -9.74 -12.35
CA ALA A 29 5.40 -8.83 -11.56
C ALA A 29 5.42 -9.19 -10.06
N LEU A 30 6.61 -9.12 -9.46
CA LEU A 30 6.78 -9.11 -8.01
C LEU A 30 7.31 -7.74 -7.59
N LEU A 31 6.48 -6.99 -6.87
CA LEU A 31 6.88 -5.74 -6.23
C LEU A 31 7.66 -6.05 -4.95
N VAL A 32 8.79 -5.39 -4.76
CA VAL A 32 9.64 -5.54 -3.58
C VAL A 32 9.75 -4.19 -2.91
N ASP A 33 9.47 -4.14 -1.61
CA ASP A 33 9.66 -2.96 -0.77
C ASP A 33 10.25 -3.38 0.58
N ASP A 34 10.85 -2.47 1.33
CA ASP A 34 11.40 -2.79 2.65
C ASP A 34 10.27 -2.92 3.69
N VAL A 35 9.36 -1.96 3.74
CA VAL A 35 8.32 -1.84 4.77
C VAL A 35 6.98 -1.45 4.16
N ILE A 36 5.95 -2.26 4.40
CA ILE A 36 4.56 -1.85 4.13
C ILE A 36 3.93 -1.21 5.38
N THR A 37 3.48 0.04 5.23
CA THR A 37 2.65 0.70 6.26
C THR A 37 1.17 0.69 5.88
N THR A 38 0.72 1.62 5.03
CA THR A 38 -0.65 1.65 4.49
C THR A 38 -0.84 0.75 3.29
N GLY A 39 0.24 0.40 2.59
CA GLY A 39 0.18 -0.27 1.29
C GLY A 39 -0.08 0.68 0.11
N ALA A 40 -0.25 1.99 0.33
CA ALA A 40 -0.60 2.94 -0.73
C ALA A 40 0.40 2.93 -1.91
N THR A 41 1.70 2.88 -1.63
CA THR A 41 2.74 2.79 -2.66
C THR A 41 2.63 1.52 -3.48
N LEU A 42 2.61 0.36 -2.82
CA LEU A 42 2.53 -0.95 -3.48
C LEU A 42 1.22 -1.11 -4.28
N ALA A 43 0.10 -0.58 -3.77
CA ALA A 43 -1.18 -0.57 -4.47
C ALA A 43 -1.11 0.26 -5.75
N ALA A 44 -0.60 1.50 -5.68
CA ALA A 44 -0.45 2.36 -6.86
C ALA A 44 0.48 1.76 -7.92
N CYS A 45 1.58 1.13 -7.51
CA CYS A 45 2.46 0.40 -8.42
C CYS A 45 1.75 -0.79 -9.07
N ALA A 46 0.98 -1.55 -8.29
CA ALA A 46 0.29 -2.73 -8.80
C ALA A 46 -0.84 -2.36 -9.77
N GLU A 47 -1.54 -1.27 -9.52
CA GLU A 47 -2.54 -0.70 -10.45
C GLU A 47 -1.88 -0.26 -11.75
N ALA A 48 -0.83 0.55 -11.69
CA ALA A 48 -0.10 1.01 -12.88
C ALA A 48 0.45 -0.14 -13.74
N LEU A 49 0.92 -1.23 -13.12
CA LEU A 49 1.37 -2.42 -13.84
C LEU A 49 0.22 -3.20 -14.49
N ARG A 50 -0.92 -3.34 -13.81
CA ARG A 50 -2.11 -4.00 -14.37
C ARG A 50 -2.68 -3.21 -15.55
N GLU A 51 -2.76 -1.89 -15.43
CA GLU A 51 -3.18 -1.00 -16.53
C GLU A 51 -2.24 -1.10 -17.74
N ALA A 52 -0.96 -1.36 -17.50
CA ALA A 52 0.03 -1.59 -18.55
C ALA A 52 0.10 -3.05 -19.07
N GLY A 53 -0.81 -3.93 -18.63
CA GLY A 53 -0.98 -5.28 -19.19
C GLY A 53 -0.39 -6.43 -18.36
N ALA A 54 0.06 -6.20 -17.13
CA ALA A 54 0.49 -7.30 -16.26
C ALA A 54 -0.70 -8.19 -15.87
N SER A 55 -0.62 -9.49 -16.19
CA SER A 55 -1.63 -10.49 -15.86
C SER A 55 -1.65 -10.88 -14.37
N SER A 56 -0.51 -10.71 -13.69
CA SER A 56 -0.37 -11.00 -12.27
C SER A 56 0.62 -10.06 -11.60
N VAL A 57 0.24 -9.56 -10.42
CA VAL A 57 1.09 -8.72 -9.58
C VAL A 57 1.00 -9.19 -8.13
N ALA A 58 2.14 -9.56 -7.56
CA ALA A 58 2.31 -9.88 -6.15
C ALA A 58 3.25 -8.85 -5.49
N ALA A 59 3.23 -8.78 -4.16
CA ALA A 59 4.14 -7.92 -3.41
C ALA A 59 4.78 -8.69 -2.24
N VAL A 60 6.05 -8.39 -1.96
CA VAL A 60 6.77 -8.89 -0.80
C VAL A 60 7.45 -7.73 -0.07
N THR A 61 7.40 -7.77 1.26
CA THR A 61 8.06 -6.78 2.12
C THR A 61 8.77 -7.45 3.29
N LEU A 62 9.85 -6.84 3.78
CA LEU A 62 10.58 -7.33 4.95
C LEU A 62 9.81 -7.10 6.25
N ALA A 63 9.06 -6.00 6.35
CA ALA A 63 8.25 -5.68 7.53
C ALA A 63 6.87 -5.09 7.16
N ALA A 64 5.89 -5.30 8.04
CA ALA A 64 4.53 -4.80 7.89
C ALA A 64 4.04 -4.16 9.19
N SER A 65 3.46 -2.95 9.12
CA SER A 65 2.81 -2.33 10.29
C SER A 65 1.49 -3.04 10.58
N GLN A 66 1.26 -3.45 11.83
CA GLN A 66 -0.03 -4.03 12.22
C GLN A 66 -1.15 -2.98 12.07
N PRO A 67 -2.32 -3.34 11.52
CA PRO A 67 -3.49 -2.50 11.63
C PRO A 67 -3.80 -2.33 13.12
N SER A 68 -3.92 -1.10 13.59
CA SER A 68 -4.39 -0.81 14.95
C SER A 68 -5.76 -1.46 15.15
N ARG A 69 -5.86 -2.46 16.03
CA ARG A 69 -7.12 -3.15 16.39
C ARG A 69 -8.14 -2.28 17.14
N ARG A 70 -7.97 -0.96 17.23
CA ARG A 70 -8.96 -0.09 17.89
C ARG A 70 -10.15 0.11 16.95
N GLY A 71 -11.23 -0.62 17.21
CA GLY A 71 -12.53 -0.43 16.56
C GLY A 71 -13.52 -1.60 16.59
N LEU A 72 -13.17 -2.78 17.13
CA LEU A 72 -14.14 -3.87 17.29
C LEU A 72 -14.62 -3.95 18.75
N GLY A 73 -15.73 -3.25 19.00
CA GLY A 73 -16.75 -3.61 20.00
C GLY A 73 -16.42 -3.43 21.48
N GLU A 74 -16.55 -2.22 22.00
CA GLU A 74 -17.10 -2.09 23.36
C GLU A 74 -18.62 -2.12 23.21
N SER A 75 -19.23 -3.27 23.51
CA SER A 75 -20.67 -3.34 23.74
C SER A 75 -20.98 -2.53 25.00
N PRO A 76 -22.00 -1.65 25.02
CA PRO A 76 -22.43 -1.04 26.26
C PRO A 76 -22.86 -2.17 27.20
N LEU A 77 -22.31 -2.13 28.41
CA LEU A 77 -22.72 -2.93 29.53
C LEU A 77 -24.24 -2.79 29.68
N ALA A 78 -24.96 -3.90 29.53
CA ALA A 78 -26.36 -3.96 29.94
C ALA A 78 -26.43 -3.72 31.45
N ALA A 79 -27.12 -2.65 31.83
CA ALA A 79 -27.65 -2.38 33.16
C ALA A 79 -29.02 -1.73 32.99
#